data_AF-A0A7C3RUR7-F1
#
_entry.id   AF-A0A7C3RUR7-F1
#
_cell.length_a   1.000
_cell.length_b   1.000
_cell.length_c   1.000
_cell.angle_alpha   90.00
_cell.angle_beta   90.00
_cell.angle_gamma   90.00
#
_symmetry.space_group_name_H-M   'P 1'
#
loop_
_entity.id
_entity.type
_entity.pdbx_description
1 polymer ?
#
loop_
_entity_poly.entity_id
_entity_poly.type
_entity_poly.pdbx_seq_one_letter_code
_entity_poly.pdbx_strand_id
1 'polypeptide(L)'
;MNNHRQQVDLAALACRAMREHGLEPEFPPAAVAQVETLTGPARDDSPDVRDLRALPWVSIDNDDSRDLDQLSVAEPLPEGRTRIMVAIADVDALVKDGCPVDAHARVNTTSVYTSARNFPMLPERLSTDLTSLSEGEDRLAVVVSYVVLPDGALGGWEVYRARVHNQAKLTYNAVSAWLDGDGPTPPALARVPDGQQQLELQHRVAQLLRERRHEHGALDLETIEPRAIMDDGRVLDLQYEPQNSAERLIEDLMVAANGVTTSFLQLRGFPTLRRVVRSPERWDRLERLAADYGYTLPPDPDPKALSSFLTARRKADPLRFPDLSLTVIKLMGAGEYVVQMPGEEPIGHFGLAVRDYSHSTAPNRRYPDVITQRLLKSALAGGRPPYPKDELNALALHCTEQEDAAHKVERQMRKSAAAMLLADRIGQRFEAIITGASDKGTWVRVLQPPVEGKLITGRDSWDVGDRLTVRLVDVNVERGFIDFAA
;
A
#
# COMPACT_ATOMS: atom_id res chain seq x y z
N MET A 1 -22.32 -9.16 41.45
CA MET A 1 -21.13 -8.30 41.53
C MET A 1 -20.91 -7.71 40.14
N ASN A 2 -21.29 -6.44 39.97
CA ASN A 2 -21.13 -5.68 38.73
C ASN A 2 -19.65 -5.57 38.39
N ASN A 3 -19.19 -6.40 37.46
CA ASN A 3 -17.87 -6.25 36.89
C ASN A 3 -18.00 -5.21 35.78
N HIS A 4 -17.76 -3.94 36.10
CA HIS A 4 -17.41 -2.95 35.09
C HIS A 4 -16.10 -3.43 34.45
N ARG A 5 -16.18 -4.28 33.43
CA ARG A 5 -15.10 -4.47 32.46
C ARG A 5 -14.85 -3.08 31.91
N GLN A 6 -13.77 -2.46 32.38
CA GLN A 6 -13.28 -1.19 31.87
C GLN A 6 -13.10 -1.40 30.36
N GLN A 7 -14.01 -0.83 29.57
CA GLN A 7 -14.02 -1.03 28.13
C GLN A 7 -12.69 -0.52 27.60
N VAL A 8 -11.87 -1.42 27.05
CA VAL A 8 -10.53 -1.07 26.56
C VAL A 8 -10.69 0.00 25.48
N ASP A 9 -10.06 1.15 25.68
CA ASP A 9 -10.03 2.22 24.68
C ASP A 9 -8.98 1.88 23.62
N LEU A 10 -9.44 1.49 22.43
CA LEU A 10 -8.56 1.13 21.31
C LEU A 10 -7.71 2.32 20.83
N ALA A 11 -8.20 3.56 20.95
CA ALA A 11 -7.42 4.72 20.55
C ALA A 11 -6.26 4.96 21.52
N ALA A 12 -6.53 4.87 22.83
CA ALA A 12 -5.48 4.94 23.85
C ALA A 12 -4.48 3.79 23.73
N LEU A 13 -4.94 2.58 23.41
CA LEU A 13 -4.08 1.42 23.14
C LEU A 13 -3.20 1.66 21.91
N ALA A 14 -3.74 2.20 20.82
CA ALA A 14 -2.99 2.53 19.62
C ALA A 14 -1.88 3.56 19.90
N CYS A 15 -2.17 4.61 20.69
CA CYS A 15 -1.15 5.57 21.11
C CYS A 15 -0.02 4.94 21.94
N ARG A 16 -0.31 3.90 22.74
CA ARG A 16 0.74 3.16 23.47
C ARG A 16 1.56 2.30 22.52
N ALA A 17 0.90 1.56 21.63
CA ALA A 17 1.56 0.72 20.63
C ALA A 17 2.51 1.55 19.73
N MET A 18 2.08 2.74 19.28
CA MET A 18 2.95 3.69 18.56
C MET A 18 4.26 3.95 19.31
N ARG A 19 4.16 4.36 20.60
CA ARG A 19 5.34 4.68 21.43
C ARG A 19 6.22 3.48 21.70
N GLU A 20 5.63 2.31 21.97
CA GLU A 20 6.35 1.05 22.22
C GLU A 20 7.16 0.61 21.00
N HIS A 21 6.71 0.97 19.80
CA HIS A 21 7.37 0.66 18.54
C HIS A 21 8.25 1.80 17.99
N GLY A 22 8.49 2.87 18.76
CA GLY A 22 9.40 3.96 18.37
C GLY A 22 8.78 4.99 17.42
N LEU A 23 7.45 5.08 17.38
CA LEU A 23 6.69 6.04 16.60
C LEU A 23 6.07 7.11 17.51
N GLU A 24 5.84 8.30 16.96
CA GLU A 24 5.26 9.44 17.66
C GLU A 24 3.77 9.60 17.30
N PRO A 25 2.84 9.38 18.25
CA PRO A 25 1.40 9.51 17.97
C PRO A 25 0.91 10.96 17.88
N GLU A 26 1.67 11.93 18.39
CA GLU A 26 1.28 13.34 18.43
C GLU A 26 2.34 14.20 17.75
N PHE A 27 1.91 15.26 17.06
CA PHE A 27 2.82 16.21 16.44
C PHE A 27 3.52 17.08 17.48
N PRO A 28 4.83 17.35 17.34
CA PRO A 28 5.53 18.26 18.24
C PRO A 28 5.01 19.70 18.09
N PRO A 29 5.04 20.54 19.16
CA PRO A 29 4.53 21.91 19.11
C PRO A 29 5.12 22.77 17.98
N ALA A 30 6.39 22.53 17.62
CA ALA A 30 7.04 23.24 16.52
C ALA A 30 6.44 22.90 15.15
N ALA A 31 6.01 21.65 14.92
CA ALA A 31 5.32 21.25 13.69
C ALA A 31 3.92 21.87 13.62
N VAL A 32 3.19 21.87 14.74
CA VAL A 32 1.88 22.53 14.84
C VAL A 32 2.01 24.03 14.54
N ALA A 33 2.95 24.71 15.20
CA ALA A 33 3.21 26.12 14.97
C ALA A 33 3.60 26.42 13.52
N GLN A 34 4.43 25.59 12.89
CA GLN A 34 4.76 25.74 11.46
C GLN A 34 3.49 25.71 10.60
N VAL A 35 2.61 24.74 10.83
CA VAL A 35 1.36 24.60 10.05
C VAL A 35 0.42 25.79 10.25
N GLU A 36 0.36 26.37 11.45
CA GLU A 36 -0.43 27.57 11.73
C GLU A 36 0.03 28.78 10.91
N THR A 37 1.32 28.87 10.56
CA THR A 37 1.84 29.96 9.72
C THR A 37 1.47 29.84 8.24
N LEU A 38 1.03 28.66 7.78
CA LEU A 38 0.66 28.46 6.38
C LEU A 38 -0.67 29.14 6.08
N THR A 39 -0.70 29.96 5.03
CA THR A 39 -1.90 30.72 4.63
C THR A 39 -2.70 30.07 3.49
N GLY A 40 -2.15 29.02 2.87
CA GLY A 40 -2.77 28.33 1.74
C GLY A 40 -1.81 27.35 1.06
N PRO A 41 -2.27 26.66 0.00
CA PRO A 41 -1.47 25.71 -0.76
C PRO A 41 -0.30 26.44 -1.45
N ALA A 42 0.76 25.69 -1.77
CA ALA A 42 1.88 26.24 -2.52
C ALA A 42 1.44 26.72 -3.92
N ARG A 43 2.04 27.84 -4.37
CA ARG A 43 1.84 28.41 -5.70
C ARG A 43 3.17 28.62 -6.37
N ASP A 44 3.22 28.35 -7.66
CA ASP A 44 4.42 28.55 -8.48
C ASP A 44 4.00 28.82 -9.92
N ASP A 45 4.18 30.06 -10.35
CA ASP A 45 3.84 30.54 -11.70
C ASP A 45 5.08 30.64 -12.60
N SER A 46 6.18 30.01 -12.20
CA SER A 46 7.41 29.99 -12.99
C SER A 46 7.17 29.33 -14.36
N PRO A 47 7.83 29.81 -15.44
CA PRO A 47 7.60 29.30 -16.80
C PRO A 47 7.87 27.80 -17.01
N ASP A 48 8.67 27.20 -16.12
CA ASP A 48 8.99 25.76 -16.11
C ASP A 48 7.89 24.90 -15.47
N VAL A 49 6.92 25.50 -14.77
CA VAL A 49 5.74 24.82 -14.21
C VAL A 49 4.61 24.84 -15.23
N ARG A 50 4.39 23.68 -15.86
CA ARG A 50 3.35 23.52 -16.90
C ARG A 50 1.96 23.77 -16.33
N ASP A 51 1.06 24.33 -17.14
CA ASP A 51 -0.36 24.42 -16.78
C ASP A 51 -1.12 23.28 -17.43
N LEU A 52 -1.55 22.32 -16.62
CA LEU A 52 -2.30 21.14 -17.06
C LEU A 52 -3.70 21.09 -16.45
N ARG A 53 -4.20 22.20 -15.90
CA ARG A 53 -5.51 22.27 -15.24
C ARG A 53 -6.69 21.95 -16.17
N ALA A 54 -6.51 22.12 -17.48
CA ALA A 54 -7.53 21.83 -18.48
C ALA A 54 -7.70 20.34 -18.78
N LEU A 55 -6.78 19.47 -18.34
CA LEU A 55 -6.91 18.03 -18.55
C LEU A 55 -7.97 17.41 -17.61
N PRO A 56 -8.58 16.28 -18.00
CA PRO A 56 -9.65 15.64 -17.23
C PRO A 56 -9.09 14.81 -16.05
N TRP A 57 -8.30 15.43 -15.19
CA TRP A 57 -7.70 14.75 -14.03
C TRP A 57 -8.76 14.25 -13.06
N VAL A 58 -8.62 13.01 -12.62
CA VAL A 58 -9.45 12.41 -11.58
C VAL A 58 -8.60 11.66 -10.57
N SER A 59 -9.08 11.61 -9.34
CA SER A 59 -8.55 10.75 -8.26
C SER A 59 -9.47 9.54 -8.07
N ILE A 60 -8.93 8.38 -7.70
CA ILE A 60 -9.69 7.17 -7.33
C ILE A 60 -9.11 6.62 -6.03
N ASP A 61 -9.89 6.69 -4.96
CA ASP A 61 -9.45 6.40 -3.59
C ASP A 61 -10.56 5.72 -2.77
N ASN A 62 -10.33 5.42 -1.50
CA ASN A 62 -11.42 4.99 -0.61
C ASN A 62 -12.42 6.14 -0.39
N ASP A 63 -13.67 5.79 -0.09
CA ASP A 63 -14.77 6.72 0.19
C ASP A 63 -14.37 7.83 1.18
N ASP A 64 -13.75 7.45 2.30
CA ASP A 64 -13.37 8.36 3.39
C ASP A 64 -12.00 9.05 3.23
N SER A 65 -11.25 8.74 2.16
CA SER A 65 -9.90 9.31 1.97
C SER A 65 -9.97 10.81 1.73
N ARG A 66 -9.07 11.56 2.35
CA ARG A 66 -8.94 13.02 2.14
C ARG A 66 -7.54 13.46 1.75
N ASP A 67 -6.56 12.60 1.98
CA ASP A 67 -5.14 12.73 1.64
C ASP A 67 -4.85 12.19 0.23
N LEU A 68 -5.45 12.84 -0.77
CA LEU A 68 -5.38 12.40 -2.17
C LEU A 68 -4.00 12.72 -2.75
N ASP A 69 -3.18 11.69 -2.90
CA ASP A 69 -1.79 11.81 -3.36
C ASP A 69 -1.66 11.98 -4.87
N GLN A 70 -2.63 11.47 -5.64
CA GLN A 70 -2.45 11.20 -7.06
C GLN A 70 -3.69 11.47 -7.91
N LEU A 71 -3.46 11.93 -9.14
CA LEU A 71 -4.45 12.03 -10.21
C LEU A 71 -3.94 11.33 -11.46
N SER A 72 -4.84 10.82 -12.30
CA SER A 72 -4.47 10.16 -13.56
C SER A 72 -5.30 10.62 -14.76
N VAL A 73 -4.64 10.67 -15.92
CA VAL A 73 -5.21 10.98 -17.23
C VAL A 73 -4.58 10.06 -18.28
N ALA A 74 -5.40 9.55 -19.21
CA ALA A 74 -4.95 8.82 -20.40
C ALA A 74 -5.21 9.59 -21.72
N GLU A 75 -4.23 9.69 -22.59
CA GLU A 75 -4.35 10.32 -23.91
C GLU A 75 -4.09 9.26 -25.00
N PRO A 76 -5.06 8.94 -25.87
CA PRO A 76 -4.85 8.01 -26.96
C PRO A 76 -3.87 8.59 -27.99
N LEU A 77 -2.96 7.76 -28.48
CA LEU A 77 -1.98 8.09 -29.50
C LEU A 77 -2.15 7.17 -30.74
N PRO A 78 -1.58 7.54 -31.90
CA PRO A 78 -1.62 6.69 -33.09
C PRO A 78 -1.04 5.29 -32.84
N GLU A 79 -1.51 4.31 -33.61
CA GLU A 79 -1.04 2.91 -33.59
C GLU A 79 -1.34 2.18 -32.27
N GLY A 80 -2.44 2.54 -31.61
CA GLY A 80 -2.89 1.87 -30.39
C GLY A 80 -2.05 2.17 -29.15
N ARG A 81 -1.14 3.14 -29.24
CA ARG A 81 -0.36 3.65 -28.11
C ARG A 81 -1.22 4.54 -27.22
N THR A 82 -0.91 4.60 -25.95
CA THR A 82 -1.60 5.50 -25.01
C THR A 82 -0.58 6.19 -24.12
N ARG A 83 -0.66 7.51 -23.99
CA ARG A 83 0.09 8.24 -22.97
C ARG A 83 -0.70 8.23 -21.67
N ILE A 84 -0.08 7.79 -20.59
CA ILE A 84 -0.58 7.97 -19.24
C ILE A 84 0.20 9.11 -18.60
N MET A 85 -0.53 9.97 -17.89
CA MET A 85 0.05 10.98 -17.02
C MET A 85 -0.48 10.75 -15.61
N VAL A 86 0.44 10.70 -14.65
CA VAL A 86 0.15 10.62 -13.22
C VAL A 86 0.66 11.89 -12.57
N ALA A 87 -0.23 12.69 -11.98
CA ALA A 87 0.15 13.85 -11.17
C ALA A 87 0.23 13.44 -9.71
N ILE A 88 1.36 13.73 -9.07
CA ILE A 88 1.64 13.39 -7.67
C ILE A 88 1.76 14.69 -6.87
N ALA A 89 1.07 14.80 -5.74
CA ALA A 89 1.07 15.99 -4.87
C ALA A 89 2.49 16.51 -4.57
N ASP A 90 2.79 17.78 -4.83
CA ASP A 90 4.11 18.39 -4.55
C ASP A 90 4.25 18.75 -3.05
N VAL A 91 4.37 17.73 -2.19
CA VAL A 91 4.49 17.88 -0.72
C VAL A 91 5.75 18.66 -0.35
N ASP A 92 6.86 18.45 -1.05
CA ASP A 92 8.11 19.19 -0.83
C ASP A 92 7.92 20.71 -1.01
N ALA A 93 6.90 21.17 -1.74
CA ALA A 93 6.65 22.61 -1.88
C ALA A 93 6.36 23.31 -0.54
N LEU A 94 5.74 22.60 0.42
CA LEU A 94 5.41 23.13 1.75
C LEU A 94 6.22 22.48 2.89
N VAL A 95 6.70 21.24 2.68
CA VAL A 95 7.46 20.48 3.67
C VAL A 95 8.92 20.39 3.24
N LYS A 96 9.65 21.50 3.47
CA LYS A 96 11.07 21.61 3.14
C LYS A 96 11.93 20.77 4.08
N ASP A 97 13.04 20.26 3.53
CA ASP A 97 14.04 19.52 4.29
C ASP A 97 14.49 20.31 5.54
N GLY A 98 14.50 19.65 6.70
CA GLY A 98 14.89 20.22 7.98
C GLY A 98 13.85 21.10 8.68
N CYS A 99 12.65 21.31 8.10
CA CYS A 99 11.59 22.04 8.80
C CYS A 99 10.98 21.20 9.96
N PRO A 100 10.28 21.81 10.94
CA PRO A 100 9.67 21.07 12.05
C PRO A 100 8.73 19.93 11.63
N VAL A 101 7.92 20.12 10.59
CA VAL A 101 7.05 19.07 10.04
C VAL A 101 7.87 17.95 9.40
N ASP A 102 8.91 18.29 8.65
CA ASP A 102 9.83 17.32 8.05
C ASP A 102 10.54 16.46 9.10
N ALA A 103 10.97 17.08 10.21
CA ALA A 103 11.58 16.36 11.31
C ALA A 103 10.64 15.28 11.91
N HIS A 104 9.36 15.58 12.09
CA HIS A 104 8.38 14.59 12.55
C HIS A 104 8.05 13.55 11.46
N ALA A 105 7.90 13.98 10.21
CA ALA A 105 7.68 13.07 9.08
C ALA A 105 8.83 12.07 8.93
N ARG A 106 10.07 12.51 9.19
CA ARG A 106 11.26 11.66 9.24
C ARG A 106 11.22 10.66 10.38
N VAL A 107 10.66 11.00 11.55
CA VAL A 107 10.55 10.08 12.70
C VAL A 107 9.56 8.95 12.39
N ASN A 108 8.35 9.29 11.94
CA ASN A 108 7.33 8.28 11.68
C ASN A 108 7.50 7.58 10.34
N THR A 109 8.04 8.28 9.34
CA THR A 109 8.28 7.86 7.93
C THR A 109 7.06 7.42 7.12
N THR A 110 5.96 7.04 7.78
CA THR A 110 4.73 6.58 7.17
C THR A 110 3.53 6.97 8.04
N SER A 111 2.37 7.16 7.42
CA SER A 111 1.11 7.19 8.15
C SER A 111 0.81 5.80 8.71
N VAL A 112 0.19 5.72 9.88
CA VAL A 112 -0.22 4.46 10.53
C VAL A 112 -1.74 4.42 10.64
N TYR A 113 -2.37 3.42 10.04
CA TYR A 113 -3.82 3.30 9.95
C TYR A 113 -4.32 2.23 10.91
N THR A 114 -4.98 2.64 11.99
CA THR A 114 -5.62 1.71 12.94
C THR A 114 -7.13 1.88 12.88
N SER A 115 -7.88 0.85 13.28
CA SER A 115 -9.34 0.89 13.24
C SER A 115 -9.95 2.00 14.10
N ALA A 116 -9.27 2.41 15.18
CA ALA A 116 -9.80 3.39 16.13
C ALA A 116 -9.26 4.81 15.91
N ARG A 117 -8.02 4.95 15.42
CA ARG A 117 -7.37 6.25 15.19
C ARG A 117 -6.33 6.13 14.08
N ASN A 118 -6.35 7.06 13.15
CA ASN A 118 -5.28 7.22 12.16
C ASN A 118 -4.20 8.15 12.72
N PHE A 119 -2.94 7.83 12.44
CA PHE A 119 -1.78 8.65 12.80
C PHE A 119 -1.10 9.09 11.50
N PRO A 120 -1.49 10.25 10.94
CA PRO A 120 -0.94 10.69 9.68
C PRO A 120 0.52 11.10 9.84
N MET A 121 1.35 10.84 8.83
CA MET A 121 2.76 11.26 8.81
C MET A 121 2.90 12.79 8.82
N LEU A 122 1.98 13.49 8.16
CA LEU A 122 1.90 14.93 8.10
C LEU A 122 0.66 15.43 8.85
N PRO A 123 0.72 16.63 9.47
CA PRO A 123 -0.46 17.25 10.09
C PRO A 123 -1.65 17.30 9.13
N GLU A 124 -2.86 17.04 9.63
CA GLU A 124 -4.06 16.87 8.80
C GLU A 124 -4.32 18.05 7.85
N ARG A 125 -4.09 19.29 8.32
CA ARG A 125 -4.23 20.48 7.46
C ARG A 125 -3.29 20.45 6.26
N LEU A 126 -2.10 19.89 6.38
CA LEU A 126 -1.22 19.68 5.23
C LEU A 126 -1.78 18.55 4.36
N SER A 127 -1.84 17.33 4.90
CA SER A 127 -2.11 16.12 4.10
C SER A 127 -3.50 16.08 3.47
N THR A 128 -4.52 16.68 4.09
CA THR A 128 -5.92 16.60 3.63
C THR A 128 -6.47 17.87 2.99
N ASP A 129 -5.67 18.93 2.93
CA ASP A 129 -6.06 20.23 2.36
C ASP A 129 -4.93 20.84 1.51
N LEU A 130 -3.85 21.30 2.15
CA LEU A 130 -2.85 22.13 1.47
C LEU A 130 -2.03 21.38 0.41
N THR A 131 -1.77 20.09 0.62
CA THR A 131 -1.03 19.24 -0.34
C THR A 131 -1.91 18.20 -1.02
N SER A 132 -3.09 17.90 -0.47
CA SER A 132 -4.05 16.99 -1.10
C SER A 132 -4.51 17.50 -2.46
N LEU A 133 -4.60 16.60 -3.44
CA LEU A 133 -5.17 16.84 -4.76
C LEU A 133 -6.71 16.79 -4.72
N SER A 134 -7.32 17.54 -3.81
CA SER A 134 -8.76 17.57 -3.56
C SER A 134 -9.60 17.96 -4.78
N GLU A 135 -10.81 17.43 -4.90
CA GLU A 135 -11.75 17.76 -5.98
C GLU A 135 -12.04 19.26 -6.04
N GLY A 136 -12.04 19.82 -7.26
CA GLY A 136 -12.34 21.23 -7.54
C GLY A 136 -11.21 22.21 -7.21
N GLU A 137 -10.02 21.70 -6.87
CA GLU A 137 -8.91 22.52 -6.38
C GLU A 137 -7.71 22.49 -7.33
N ASP A 138 -7.07 23.65 -7.49
CA ASP A 138 -5.78 23.78 -8.18
C ASP A 138 -4.63 23.41 -7.22
N ARG A 139 -3.72 22.55 -7.66
CA ARG A 139 -2.56 22.11 -6.87
C ARG A 139 -1.30 21.99 -7.72
N LEU A 140 -0.15 22.18 -7.07
CA LEU A 140 1.14 21.83 -7.65
C LEU A 140 1.36 20.31 -7.56
N ALA A 141 1.90 19.75 -8.63
CA ALA A 141 2.21 18.34 -8.73
C ALA A 141 3.53 18.11 -9.46
N VAL A 142 4.18 17.00 -9.11
CA VAL A 142 5.19 16.35 -9.95
C VAL A 142 4.46 15.39 -10.87
N VAL A 143 4.53 15.60 -12.18
CA VAL A 143 3.86 14.76 -13.17
C VAL A 143 4.86 13.77 -13.75
N VAL A 144 4.47 12.50 -13.74
CA VAL A 144 5.15 11.40 -14.41
C VAL A 144 4.32 11.00 -15.62
N SER A 145 4.86 11.19 -16.81
CA SER A 145 4.19 10.90 -18.09
C SER A 145 4.95 9.80 -18.82
N TYR A 146 4.23 8.82 -19.37
CA TYR A 146 4.81 7.70 -20.10
C TYR A 146 3.84 7.16 -21.15
N VAL A 147 4.38 6.59 -22.23
CA VAL A 147 3.61 5.93 -23.27
C VAL A 147 3.59 4.43 -23.02
N VAL A 148 2.40 3.84 -23.06
CA VAL A 148 2.19 2.39 -23.06
C VAL A 148 1.92 1.94 -24.50
N LEU A 149 2.70 0.97 -24.96
CA LEU A 149 2.55 0.34 -26.27
C LEU A 149 1.46 -0.76 -26.24
N PRO A 150 0.97 -1.23 -27.40
CA PRO A 150 -0.06 -2.27 -27.45
C PRO A 150 0.32 -3.61 -26.77
N ASP A 151 1.61 -3.87 -26.57
CA ASP A 151 2.14 -5.04 -25.86
C ASP A 151 2.41 -4.78 -24.36
N GLY A 152 1.92 -3.64 -23.84
CA GLY A 152 2.14 -3.19 -22.47
C GLY A 152 3.55 -2.63 -22.20
N ALA A 153 4.43 -2.52 -23.20
CA ALA A 153 5.76 -1.95 -22.99
C ALA A 153 5.66 -0.46 -22.66
N LEU A 154 6.57 0.02 -21.81
CA LEU A 154 6.74 1.43 -21.53
C LEU A 154 7.70 2.07 -22.53
N GLY A 155 7.41 3.30 -22.96
CA GLY A 155 8.27 4.13 -23.79
C GLY A 155 7.94 5.61 -23.63
N GLY A 156 8.69 6.49 -24.30
CA GLY A 156 8.39 7.92 -24.43
C GLY A 156 7.95 8.60 -23.14
N TRP A 157 8.83 8.65 -22.14
CA TRP A 157 8.52 9.18 -20.81
C TRP A 157 9.17 10.54 -20.54
N GLU A 158 8.55 11.28 -19.63
CA GLU A 158 9.05 12.55 -19.12
C GLU A 158 8.58 12.76 -17.67
N VAL A 159 9.36 13.50 -16.90
CA VAL A 159 8.99 13.97 -15.56
C VAL A 159 9.12 15.49 -15.55
N TYR A 160 8.15 16.19 -14.97
CA TYR A 160 8.14 17.65 -14.89
C TYR A 160 7.19 18.14 -13.79
N ARG A 161 7.25 19.44 -13.44
CA ARG A 161 6.31 20.06 -12.49
C ARG A 161 5.14 20.69 -13.24
N ALA A 162 3.94 20.62 -12.65
CA ALA A 162 2.75 21.19 -13.23
C ALA A 162 1.75 21.71 -12.18
N ARG A 163 0.86 22.60 -12.63
CA ARG A 163 -0.40 22.93 -11.97
C ARG A 163 -1.48 22.01 -12.55
N VAL A 164 -2.21 21.33 -11.68
CA VAL A 164 -3.31 20.40 -12.03
C VAL A 164 -4.58 20.79 -11.29
N HIS A 165 -5.73 20.39 -11.83
CA HIS A 165 -7.05 20.62 -11.26
C HIS A 165 -7.79 19.30 -11.21
N ASN A 166 -8.14 18.81 -10.01
CA ASN A 166 -8.87 17.55 -9.89
C ASN A 166 -10.35 17.77 -10.23
N GLN A 167 -10.81 17.21 -11.34
CA GLN A 167 -12.18 17.36 -11.81
C GLN A 167 -13.18 16.52 -11.01
N ALA A 168 -12.73 15.42 -10.40
CA ALA A 168 -13.60 14.52 -9.63
C ALA A 168 -12.82 13.61 -8.66
N LYS A 169 -13.33 13.50 -7.44
CA LYS A 169 -13.01 12.37 -6.57
C LYS A 169 -13.94 11.20 -6.89
N LEU A 170 -13.34 10.10 -7.32
CA LEU A 170 -14.02 8.83 -7.51
C LEU A 170 -13.65 7.88 -6.37
N THR A 171 -14.47 6.85 -6.18
CA THR A 171 -14.29 5.85 -5.13
C THR A 171 -14.03 4.49 -5.76
N TYR A 172 -13.13 3.68 -5.19
CA TYR A 172 -12.83 2.34 -5.71
C TYR A 172 -14.08 1.49 -5.93
N ASN A 173 -14.97 1.42 -4.93
CA ASN A 173 -16.19 0.61 -5.00
C ASN A 173 -17.12 1.02 -6.15
N ALA A 174 -17.41 2.32 -6.29
CA ALA A 174 -18.28 2.81 -7.38
C ALA A 174 -17.65 2.63 -8.77
N VAL A 175 -16.34 2.84 -8.90
CA VAL A 175 -15.62 2.63 -10.16
C VAL A 175 -15.58 1.16 -10.52
N SER A 176 -15.29 0.27 -9.56
CA SER A 176 -15.28 -1.18 -9.79
C SER A 176 -16.64 -1.66 -10.25
N ALA A 177 -17.70 -1.31 -9.51
CA ALA A 177 -19.06 -1.69 -9.89
C ALA A 177 -19.42 -1.25 -11.31
N TRP A 178 -19.01 -0.05 -11.73
CA TRP A 178 -19.22 0.42 -13.11
C TRP A 178 -18.37 -0.32 -14.14
N LEU A 179 -17.07 -0.50 -13.90
CA LEU A 179 -16.16 -1.24 -14.79
C LEU A 179 -16.59 -2.70 -14.99
N ASP A 180 -17.12 -3.31 -13.92
CA ASP A 180 -17.54 -4.71 -13.90
C ASP A 180 -18.95 -4.90 -14.50
N GLY A 181 -19.66 -3.80 -14.80
CA GLY A 181 -21.01 -3.81 -15.40
C GLY A 181 -22.15 -4.03 -14.40
N ASP A 182 -21.85 -4.05 -13.10
CA ASP A 182 -22.78 -4.29 -11.99
C ASP A 182 -23.36 -3.00 -11.39
N GLY A 183 -22.89 -1.83 -11.84
CA GLY A 183 -23.28 -0.53 -11.32
C GLY A 183 -23.41 0.56 -12.38
N PRO A 184 -24.14 1.65 -12.09
CA PRO A 184 -24.23 2.79 -13.00
C PRO A 184 -22.90 3.56 -13.04
N THR A 185 -22.72 4.39 -14.08
CA THR A 185 -21.63 5.36 -14.11
C THR A 185 -21.62 6.22 -12.84
N PRO A 186 -20.48 6.39 -12.15
CA PRO A 186 -20.39 7.26 -10.98
C PRO A 186 -20.85 8.70 -11.32
N PRO A 187 -21.72 9.34 -10.52
CA PRO A 187 -22.20 10.69 -10.81
C PRO A 187 -21.09 11.73 -10.95
N ALA A 188 -20.01 11.58 -10.16
CA ALA A 188 -18.84 12.44 -10.26
C ALA A 188 -18.12 12.28 -11.62
N LEU A 189 -17.98 11.04 -12.11
CA LEU A 189 -17.38 10.75 -13.41
C LEU A 189 -18.20 11.33 -14.57
N ALA A 190 -19.53 11.30 -14.47
CA ALA A 190 -20.43 11.83 -15.49
C ALA A 190 -20.31 13.36 -15.68
N ARG A 191 -19.73 14.08 -14.70
CA ARG A 191 -19.45 15.53 -14.79
C ARG A 191 -18.11 15.83 -15.47
N VAL A 192 -17.22 14.84 -15.60
CA VAL A 192 -15.90 15.00 -16.21
C VAL A 192 -16.03 14.89 -17.73
N PRO A 193 -15.48 15.84 -18.52
CA PRO A 193 -15.46 15.74 -19.98
C PRO A 193 -14.84 14.41 -20.44
N ASP A 194 -15.59 13.67 -21.25
CA ASP A 194 -15.24 12.33 -21.73
C ASP A 194 -14.81 11.34 -20.62
N GLY A 195 -15.31 11.53 -19.40
CA GLY A 195 -14.88 10.79 -18.20
C GLY A 195 -14.96 9.27 -18.33
N GLN A 196 -16.04 8.75 -18.93
CA GLN A 196 -16.19 7.31 -19.17
C GLN A 196 -15.10 6.77 -20.11
N GLN A 197 -14.87 7.45 -21.23
CA GLN A 197 -13.84 7.05 -22.20
C GLN A 197 -12.44 7.14 -21.60
N GLN A 198 -12.19 8.17 -20.77
CA GLN A 198 -10.98 8.31 -19.97
C GLN A 198 -10.72 7.06 -19.14
N LEU A 199 -11.71 6.66 -18.34
CA LEU A 199 -11.52 5.62 -17.34
C LEU A 199 -11.49 4.22 -17.97
N GLU A 200 -12.26 4.00 -19.05
CA GLU A 200 -12.15 2.80 -19.88
C GLU A 200 -10.76 2.66 -20.52
N LEU A 201 -10.18 3.77 -21.00
CA LEU A 201 -8.84 3.77 -21.58
C LEU A 201 -7.77 3.49 -20.51
N GLN A 202 -7.87 4.13 -19.34
CA GLN A 202 -7.00 3.85 -18.20
C GLN A 202 -7.10 2.37 -17.76
N HIS A 203 -8.31 1.82 -17.68
CA HIS A 203 -8.54 0.43 -17.31
C HIS A 203 -7.88 -0.54 -18.29
N ARG A 204 -8.08 -0.32 -19.60
CA ARG A 204 -7.44 -1.12 -20.64
C ARG A 204 -5.92 -1.07 -20.57
N VAL A 205 -5.35 0.11 -20.35
CA VAL A 205 -3.90 0.28 -20.22
C VAL A 205 -3.38 -0.43 -18.97
N ALA A 206 -4.08 -0.33 -17.84
CA ALA A 206 -3.74 -1.06 -16.62
C ALA A 206 -3.72 -2.58 -16.85
N GLN A 207 -4.70 -3.12 -17.59
CA GLN A 207 -4.72 -4.54 -17.97
C GLN A 207 -3.49 -4.94 -18.80
N LEU A 208 -3.11 -4.15 -19.82
CA LEU A 208 -1.90 -4.42 -20.62
C LEU A 208 -0.62 -4.40 -19.76
N LEU A 209 -0.51 -3.46 -18.82
CA LEU A 209 0.61 -3.39 -17.89
C LEU A 209 0.65 -4.63 -16.99
N ARG A 210 -0.50 -5.04 -16.45
CA ARG A 210 -0.64 -6.23 -15.60
C ARG A 210 -0.27 -7.51 -16.32
N GLU A 211 -0.80 -7.71 -17.51
CA GLU A 211 -0.52 -8.87 -18.37
C GLU A 211 0.98 -8.98 -18.62
N ARG A 212 1.61 -7.87 -19.05
CA ARG A 212 3.05 -7.82 -19.24
C ARG A 212 3.82 -8.15 -17.96
N ARG A 213 3.44 -7.60 -16.80
CA ARG A 213 4.07 -7.94 -15.51
C ARG A 213 3.94 -9.43 -15.20
N HIS A 214 2.78 -10.02 -15.44
CA HIS A 214 2.52 -11.44 -15.20
C HIS A 214 3.35 -12.34 -16.13
N GLU A 215 3.49 -11.99 -17.41
CA GLU A 215 4.39 -12.68 -18.36
C GLU A 215 5.86 -12.66 -17.92
N HIS A 216 6.24 -11.64 -17.14
CA HIS A 216 7.58 -11.51 -16.55
C HIS A 216 7.71 -12.20 -15.18
N GLY A 217 6.62 -12.74 -14.63
CA GLY A 217 6.61 -13.52 -13.39
C GLY A 217 6.10 -12.77 -12.16
N ALA A 218 5.37 -11.67 -12.32
CA ALA A 218 4.75 -10.99 -11.17
C ALA A 218 3.81 -11.96 -10.44
N LEU A 219 3.90 -11.95 -9.12
CA LEU A 219 3.14 -12.84 -8.25
C LEU A 219 1.81 -12.19 -7.90
N ASP A 220 0.72 -12.92 -8.11
CA ASP A 220 -0.62 -12.49 -7.69
C ASP A 220 -0.96 -13.13 -6.35
N LEU A 221 -0.58 -12.45 -5.26
CA LEU A 221 -0.73 -12.90 -3.88
C LEU A 221 -1.96 -12.23 -3.25
N GLU A 222 -2.65 -12.96 -2.38
CA GLU A 222 -3.84 -12.47 -1.69
C GLU A 222 -3.73 -12.78 -0.20
N THR A 223 -4.12 -11.85 0.67
CA THR A 223 -4.16 -12.09 2.12
C THR A 223 -5.50 -11.65 2.69
N ILE A 224 -6.03 -12.41 3.64
CA ILE A 224 -7.25 -12.02 4.36
C ILE A 224 -6.86 -11.11 5.51
N GLU A 225 -7.06 -9.81 5.30
CA GLU A 225 -6.87 -8.78 6.33
C GLU A 225 -8.23 -8.15 6.66
N PRO A 226 -8.93 -8.60 7.71
CA PRO A 226 -10.24 -8.03 8.04
C PRO A 226 -10.09 -6.60 8.56
N ARG A 227 -10.94 -5.71 8.06
CA ARG A 227 -11.12 -4.35 8.55
C ARG A 227 -12.22 -4.33 9.60
N ALA A 228 -11.95 -3.68 10.73
CA ALA A 228 -12.96 -3.48 11.76
C ALA A 228 -13.90 -2.33 11.39
N ILE A 229 -15.20 -2.60 11.46
CA ILE A 229 -16.25 -1.59 11.37
C ILE A 229 -16.50 -1.09 12.80
N MET A 230 -16.28 0.21 13.00
CA MET A 230 -16.34 0.85 14.30
C MET A 230 -17.54 1.78 14.40
N ASP A 231 -18.16 1.84 15.58
CA ASP A 231 -19.20 2.81 15.94
C ASP A 231 -19.04 3.20 17.41
N ASP A 232 -18.92 4.50 17.71
CA ASP A 232 -18.70 5.05 19.06
C ASP A 232 -17.66 4.28 19.90
N GLY A 233 -16.52 3.94 19.29
CA GLY A 233 -15.42 3.21 19.94
C GLY A 233 -15.67 1.72 20.18
N ARG A 234 -16.76 1.15 19.64
CA ARG A 234 -17.07 -0.28 19.65
C ARG A 234 -16.81 -0.90 18.29
N VAL A 235 -16.29 -2.12 18.29
CA VAL A 235 -16.17 -2.94 17.08
C VAL A 235 -17.52 -3.61 16.82
N LEU A 236 -18.20 -3.21 15.74
CA LEU A 236 -19.48 -3.79 15.33
C LEU A 236 -19.29 -5.08 14.53
N ASP A 237 -18.30 -5.08 13.63
CA ASP A 237 -18.06 -6.16 12.69
C ASP A 237 -16.60 -6.20 12.20
N LEU A 238 -16.22 -7.31 11.59
CA LEU A 238 -14.96 -7.49 10.87
C LEU A 238 -15.26 -7.92 9.45
N GLN A 239 -14.94 -7.07 8.49
CA GLN A 239 -15.24 -7.30 7.08
C GLN A 239 -13.96 -7.54 6.29
N TYR A 240 -14.01 -8.52 5.39
CA TYR A 240 -12.96 -8.74 4.40
C TYR A 240 -13.42 -8.10 3.09
N GLU A 241 -12.65 -7.15 2.59
CA GLU A 241 -12.85 -6.54 1.29
C GLU A 241 -11.77 -7.08 0.35
N PRO A 242 -12.13 -7.92 -0.64
CA PRO A 242 -11.17 -8.38 -1.62
C PRO A 242 -10.76 -7.23 -2.54
N GLN A 243 -9.54 -7.33 -3.08
CA GLN A 243 -9.05 -6.33 -4.02
C GLN A 243 -9.98 -6.23 -5.25
N ASN A 244 -10.40 -5.02 -5.59
CA ASN A 244 -11.37 -4.77 -6.67
C ASN A 244 -10.71 -4.26 -7.98
N SER A 245 -11.50 -4.12 -9.05
CA SER A 245 -10.96 -3.79 -10.38
C SER A 245 -10.41 -2.36 -10.49
N ALA A 246 -10.95 -1.43 -9.69
CA ALA A 246 -10.49 -0.04 -9.63
C ALA A 246 -9.17 0.10 -8.86
N GLU A 247 -9.01 -0.61 -7.75
CA GLU A 247 -7.75 -0.68 -6.99
C GLU A 247 -6.63 -1.25 -7.87
N ARG A 248 -6.95 -2.32 -8.59
CA ARG A 248 -6.05 -2.94 -9.56
C ARG A 248 -5.61 -1.99 -10.67
N LEU A 249 -6.56 -1.22 -11.22
CA LEU A 249 -6.27 -0.18 -12.21
C LEU A 249 -5.22 0.79 -11.68
N ILE A 250 -5.47 1.37 -10.52
CA ILE A 250 -4.57 2.36 -9.91
C ILE A 250 -3.22 1.73 -9.57
N GLU A 251 -3.18 0.53 -9.01
CA GLU A 251 -1.96 -0.20 -8.70
C GLU A 251 -1.04 -0.32 -9.94
N ASP A 252 -1.57 -0.77 -11.08
CA ASP A 252 -0.78 -0.96 -12.30
C ASP A 252 -0.21 0.36 -12.85
N LEU A 253 -1.03 1.43 -12.85
CA LEU A 253 -0.57 2.75 -13.28
C LEU A 253 0.54 3.26 -12.36
N MET A 254 0.39 3.11 -11.04
CA MET A 254 1.40 3.57 -10.09
C MET A 254 2.69 2.75 -10.16
N VAL A 255 2.62 1.44 -10.36
CA VAL A 255 3.82 0.61 -10.57
C VAL A 255 4.61 1.09 -11.79
N ALA A 256 3.94 1.42 -12.89
CA ALA A 256 4.59 1.98 -14.07
C ALA A 256 5.21 3.37 -13.80
N ALA A 257 4.47 4.27 -13.13
CA ALA A 257 4.97 5.60 -12.77
C ALA A 257 6.22 5.55 -11.84
N ASN A 258 6.22 4.61 -10.89
CA ASN A 258 7.36 4.34 -10.01
C ASN A 258 8.60 3.88 -10.79
N GLY A 259 8.42 3.01 -11.78
CA GLY A 259 9.51 2.58 -12.68
C GLY A 259 10.09 3.74 -13.49
N VAL A 260 9.23 4.57 -14.09
CA VAL A 260 9.62 5.77 -14.85
C VAL A 260 10.38 6.76 -13.96
N THR A 261 9.93 6.95 -12.72
CA THR A 261 10.59 7.82 -11.74
C THR A 261 12.03 7.39 -11.50
N THR A 262 12.27 6.09 -11.30
CA THR A 262 13.64 5.58 -11.19
C THR A 262 14.42 5.84 -12.47
N SER A 263 13.89 5.44 -13.64
CA SER A 263 14.61 5.58 -14.91
C SER A 263 15.01 7.03 -15.19
N PHE A 264 14.15 7.99 -14.84
CA PHE A 264 14.45 9.42 -14.93
C PHE A 264 15.64 9.82 -14.06
N LEU A 265 15.65 9.44 -12.78
CA LEU A 265 16.75 9.77 -11.86
C LEU A 265 18.07 9.13 -12.29
N GLN A 266 18.04 7.85 -12.68
CA GLN A 266 19.23 7.14 -13.18
C GLN A 266 19.80 7.82 -14.43
N LEU A 267 18.94 8.18 -15.40
CA LEU A 267 19.37 8.90 -16.62
C LEU A 267 20.01 10.25 -16.30
N ARG A 268 19.56 10.92 -15.24
CA ARG A 268 20.12 12.20 -14.76
C ARG A 268 21.36 12.02 -13.89
N GLY A 269 21.80 10.79 -13.61
CA GLY A 269 22.94 10.53 -12.73
C GLY A 269 22.66 10.80 -11.26
N PHE A 270 21.40 10.65 -10.83
CA PHE A 270 20.98 10.79 -9.43
C PHE A 270 20.85 9.41 -8.75
N PRO A 271 21.11 9.33 -7.43
CA PRO A 271 20.79 8.14 -6.67
C PRO A 271 19.28 7.92 -6.64
N THR A 272 18.87 6.67 -6.43
CA THR A 272 17.47 6.29 -6.29
C THR A 272 17.24 5.57 -4.96
N LEU A 273 16.14 5.92 -4.29
CA LEU A 273 15.67 5.20 -3.11
C LEU A 273 14.70 4.11 -3.58
N ARG A 274 15.17 2.86 -3.58
CA ARG A 274 14.52 1.71 -4.19
C ARG A 274 13.74 0.94 -3.15
N ARG A 275 12.55 0.45 -3.51
CA ARG A 275 11.82 -0.53 -2.71
C ARG A 275 12.08 -1.91 -3.31
N VAL A 276 12.80 -2.77 -2.60
CA VAL A 276 13.24 -4.06 -3.12
C VAL A 276 12.69 -5.20 -2.29
N VAL A 277 12.39 -6.31 -2.97
CA VAL A 277 12.24 -7.63 -2.37
C VAL A 277 13.26 -8.49 -3.09
N ARG A 278 14.28 -8.94 -2.36
CA ARG A 278 15.36 -9.74 -2.93
C ARG A 278 14.85 -11.11 -3.36
N SER A 279 15.65 -11.82 -4.15
CA SER A 279 15.41 -13.24 -4.40
C SER A 279 15.28 -14.00 -3.06
N PRO A 280 14.28 -14.87 -2.90
CA PRO A 280 14.04 -15.56 -1.63
C PRO A 280 15.25 -16.37 -1.18
N GLU A 281 15.80 -16.07 0.00
CA GLU A 281 16.87 -16.86 0.61
C GLU A 281 16.39 -18.27 1.01
N ARG A 282 15.08 -18.42 1.23
CA ARG A 282 14.41 -19.67 1.67
C ARG A 282 13.73 -20.38 0.51
N TRP A 283 14.33 -20.35 -0.67
CA TRP A 283 13.78 -20.98 -1.87
C TRP A 283 13.58 -22.49 -1.71
N ASP A 284 14.50 -23.17 -1.02
CA ASP A 284 14.38 -24.59 -0.66
C ASP A 284 13.07 -24.94 0.08
N ARG A 285 12.53 -23.99 0.86
CA ARG A 285 11.23 -24.14 1.53
C ARG A 285 10.07 -23.92 0.56
N LEU A 286 10.20 -23.02 -0.40
CA LEU A 286 9.20 -22.81 -1.46
C LEU A 286 9.13 -24.04 -2.37
N GLU A 287 10.26 -24.66 -2.69
CA GLU A 287 10.32 -25.93 -3.43
C GLU A 287 9.58 -27.05 -2.71
N ARG A 288 9.87 -27.26 -1.42
CA ARG A 288 9.17 -28.27 -0.60
C ARG A 288 7.67 -27.98 -0.52
N LEU A 289 7.29 -26.73 -0.26
CA LEU A 289 5.90 -26.30 -0.24
C LEU A 289 5.21 -26.62 -1.56
N ALA A 290 5.81 -26.29 -2.70
CA ALA A 290 5.26 -26.58 -4.01
C ALA A 290 5.13 -28.11 -4.25
N ALA A 291 6.12 -28.89 -3.80
CA ALA A 291 6.12 -30.34 -3.91
C ALA A 291 4.98 -31.00 -3.12
N ASP A 292 4.62 -30.47 -1.94
CA ASP A 292 3.46 -30.92 -1.16
C ASP A 292 2.14 -30.78 -1.96
N TYR A 293 2.10 -29.86 -2.91
CA TYR A 293 0.98 -29.65 -3.84
C TYR A 293 1.15 -30.40 -5.18
N GLY A 294 2.17 -31.24 -5.31
CA GLY A 294 2.50 -31.96 -6.54
C GLY A 294 3.06 -31.07 -7.66
N TYR A 295 3.67 -29.94 -7.31
CA TYR A 295 4.27 -28.99 -8.25
C TYR A 295 5.79 -28.94 -8.08
N THR A 296 6.54 -28.87 -9.17
CA THR A 296 8.01 -28.81 -9.13
C THR A 296 8.49 -27.41 -9.51
N LEU A 297 9.16 -26.74 -8.58
CA LEU A 297 9.90 -25.51 -8.85
C LEU A 297 11.34 -25.84 -9.31
N PRO A 298 11.99 -24.97 -10.11
CA PRO A 298 13.40 -25.10 -10.44
C PRO A 298 14.31 -24.93 -9.21
N PRO A 299 15.56 -25.41 -9.26
CA PRO A 299 16.50 -25.33 -8.12
C PRO A 299 16.93 -23.90 -7.76
N ASP A 300 16.88 -22.99 -8.73
CA ASP A 300 17.22 -21.58 -8.54
C ASP A 300 15.93 -20.73 -8.47
N PRO A 301 15.91 -19.63 -7.68
CA PRO A 301 14.76 -18.74 -7.59
C PRO A 301 14.28 -18.23 -8.95
N ASP A 302 13.06 -18.62 -9.32
CA ASP A 302 12.43 -18.24 -10.58
C ASP A 302 11.03 -17.65 -10.32
N PRO A 303 10.82 -16.34 -10.55
CA PRO A 303 9.53 -15.72 -10.30
C PRO A 303 8.43 -16.22 -11.24
N LYS A 304 8.75 -16.62 -12.48
CA LYS A 304 7.76 -17.14 -13.44
C LYS A 304 7.27 -18.53 -13.05
N ALA A 305 8.18 -19.39 -12.58
CA ALA A 305 7.82 -20.70 -12.06
C ALA A 305 6.93 -20.58 -10.82
N LEU A 306 7.29 -19.70 -9.88
CA LEU A 306 6.48 -19.46 -8.68
C LEU A 306 5.12 -18.84 -9.02
N SER A 307 5.06 -17.89 -9.95
CA SER A 307 3.82 -17.29 -10.43
C SER A 307 2.90 -18.35 -11.05
N SER A 308 3.45 -19.24 -11.88
CA SER A 308 2.70 -20.34 -12.50
C SER A 308 2.13 -21.32 -11.46
N PHE A 309 2.91 -21.63 -10.43
CA PHE A 309 2.45 -22.43 -9.28
C PHE A 309 1.28 -21.75 -8.56
N LEU A 310 1.42 -20.47 -8.21
CA LEU A 310 0.39 -19.71 -7.51
C LEU A 310 -0.91 -19.61 -8.33
N THR A 311 -0.83 -19.30 -9.63
CA THR A 311 -1.99 -19.27 -10.53
C THR A 311 -2.71 -20.62 -10.56
N ALA A 312 -1.97 -21.74 -10.63
CA ALA A 312 -2.56 -23.07 -10.60
C ALA A 312 -3.23 -23.40 -9.26
N ARG A 313 -2.71 -22.90 -8.13
CA ARG A 313 -3.29 -23.10 -6.79
C ARG A 313 -4.49 -22.22 -6.52
N ARG A 314 -4.49 -20.96 -6.95
CA ARG A 314 -5.65 -20.06 -6.87
C ARG A 314 -6.88 -20.68 -7.53
N LYS A 315 -6.69 -21.31 -8.70
CA LYS A 315 -7.77 -22.02 -9.41
C LYS A 315 -8.23 -23.31 -8.72
N ALA A 316 -7.31 -24.04 -8.10
CA ALA A 316 -7.59 -25.35 -7.52
C ALA A 316 -8.26 -25.27 -6.13
N ASP A 317 -7.84 -24.32 -5.29
CA ASP A 317 -8.35 -24.12 -3.93
C ASP A 317 -8.41 -22.62 -3.58
N PRO A 318 -9.39 -21.88 -4.13
CA PRO A 318 -9.51 -20.44 -3.88
C PRO A 318 -9.77 -20.10 -2.41
N LEU A 319 -10.38 -21.00 -1.64
CA LEU A 319 -10.69 -20.78 -0.22
C LEU A 319 -9.44 -20.76 0.66
N ARG A 320 -8.44 -21.60 0.35
CA ARG A 320 -7.16 -21.66 1.09
C ARG A 320 -6.03 -20.88 0.41
N PHE A 321 -6.24 -20.39 -0.80
CA PHE A 321 -5.23 -19.63 -1.53
C PHE A 321 -4.65 -18.44 -0.73
N PRO A 322 -5.42 -17.70 0.08
CA PRO A 322 -4.86 -16.64 0.91
C PRO A 322 -3.88 -17.15 1.99
N ASP A 323 -4.10 -18.34 2.55
CA ASP A 323 -3.21 -18.95 3.55
C ASP A 323 -1.90 -19.42 2.88
N LEU A 324 -1.99 -19.98 1.66
CA LEU A 324 -0.82 -20.29 0.83
C LEU A 324 -0.02 -19.03 0.48
N SER A 325 -0.70 -17.99 0.01
CA SER A 325 -0.10 -16.70 -0.33
C SER A 325 0.66 -16.10 0.86
N LEU A 326 0.06 -16.11 2.06
CA LEU A 326 0.72 -15.65 3.29
C LEU A 326 1.98 -16.47 3.61
N THR A 327 1.95 -17.78 3.38
CA THR A 327 3.12 -18.66 3.57
C THR A 327 4.23 -18.29 2.59
N VAL A 328 3.89 -18.11 1.31
CA VAL A 328 4.84 -17.67 0.28
C VAL A 328 5.43 -16.31 0.62
N ILE A 329 4.62 -15.32 1.02
CA ILE A 329 5.08 -13.99 1.48
C ILE A 329 6.12 -14.13 2.59
N LYS A 330 5.86 -14.93 3.62
CA LYS A 330 6.79 -15.17 4.74
C LYS A 330 8.10 -15.85 4.32
N LEU A 331 8.08 -16.62 3.24
CA LEU A 331 9.26 -17.30 2.71
C LEU A 331 10.07 -16.43 1.74
N MET A 332 9.42 -15.49 1.03
CA MET A 332 10.11 -14.53 0.16
C MET A 332 11.00 -13.55 0.94
N GLY A 333 10.60 -13.21 2.16
CA GLY A 333 11.28 -12.19 2.98
C GLY A 333 10.58 -10.84 2.93
N ALA A 334 11.03 -9.92 3.77
CA ALA A 334 10.46 -8.57 3.84
C ALA A 334 10.99 -7.70 2.70
N GLY A 335 10.19 -6.70 2.30
CA GLY A 335 10.67 -5.62 1.46
C GLY A 335 11.55 -4.67 2.28
N GLU A 336 12.52 -4.05 1.64
CA GLU A 336 13.40 -3.06 2.25
C GLU A 336 13.62 -1.87 1.31
N TYR A 337 13.95 -0.72 1.90
CA TYR A 337 14.45 0.42 1.15
C TYR A 337 15.97 0.33 1.02
N VAL A 338 16.47 0.45 -0.21
CA VAL A 338 17.91 0.47 -0.50
C VAL A 338 18.26 1.65 -1.39
N VAL A 339 19.45 2.21 -1.20
CA VAL A 339 19.96 3.24 -2.11
C VAL A 339 20.69 2.57 -3.24
N GLN A 340 20.36 2.95 -4.46
CA GLN A 340 21.12 2.57 -5.65
C GLN A 340 21.75 3.81 -6.24
N MET A 341 23.08 3.78 -6.39
CA MET A 341 23.84 4.83 -7.06
C MET A 341 23.80 4.65 -8.58
N PRO A 342 23.99 5.74 -9.36
CA PRO A 342 24.10 5.65 -10.81
C PRO A 342 25.18 4.64 -11.24
N GLY A 343 24.81 3.71 -12.13
CA GLY A 343 25.72 2.71 -12.68
C GLY A 343 25.86 1.42 -11.86
N GLU A 344 25.27 1.32 -10.66
CA GLU A 344 25.20 0.05 -9.90
C GLU A 344 24.13 -0.88 -10.50
N GLU A 345 24.35 -2.20 -10.44
CA GLU A 345 23.36 -3.19 -10.89
C GLU A 345 22.09 -3.17 -10.01
N PRO A 346 20.88 -3.24 -10.60
CA PRO A 346 19.64 -3.19 -9.85
C PRO A 346 19.37 -4.52 -9.12
N ILE A 347 19.06 -4.43 -7.82
CA ILE A 347 18.72 -5.57 -6.94
C ILE A 347 17.32 -6.13 -7.26
N GLY A 348 16.46 -5.35 -7.93
CA GLY A 348 15.11 -5.75 -8.37
C GLY A 348 14.09 -6.01 -7.24
N HIS A 349 12.84 -6.28 -7.62
CA HIS A 349 11.75 -6.63 -6.72
C HIS A 349 11.09 -7.94 -7.17
N PHE A 350 11.42 -9.04 -6.50
CA PHE A 350 11.05 -10.40 -6.87
C PHE A 350 9.53 -10.57 -7.05
N GLY A 351 8.73 -10.15 -6.06
CA GLY A 351 7.27 -10.33 -6.10
C GLY A 351 6.55 -9.57 -7.23
N LEU A 352 7.11 -8.44 -7.69
CA LEU A 352 6.55 -7.63 -8.76
C LEU A 352 7.15 -7.97 -10.12
N ALA A 353 8.17 -8.83 -10.17
CA ALA A 353 8.99 -9.14 -11.34
C ALA A 353 9.51 -7.90 -12.10
N VAL A 354 9.79 -6.82 -11.37
CA VAL A 354 10.35 -5.59 -11.92
C VAL A 354 11.75 -5.38 -11.39
N ARG A 355 12.65 -4.95 -12.27
CA ARG A 355 14.01 -4.55 -11.87
C ARG A 355 14.07 -3.13 -11.37
N ASP A 356 13.13 -2.28 -11.79
CA ASP A 356 13.13 -0.86 -11.48
C ASP A 356 11.89 -0.39 -10.72
N TYR A 357 11.96 -0.43 -9.38
CA TYR A 357 10.85 -0.04 -8.51
C TYR A 357 11.28 0.80 -7.30
N SER A 358 10.65 1.96 -7.16
CA SER A 358 10.72 2.87 -6.01
C SER A 358 9.31 3.16 -5.52
N HIS A 359 9.15 3.70 -4.32
CA HIS A 359 7.90 4.36 -3.94
C HIS A 359 8.04 5.87 -4.24
N SER A 360 7.18 6.40 -5.11
CA SER A 360 7.17 7.83 -5.46
C SER A 360 5.76 8.45 -5.59
N THR A 361 4.70 7.67 -5.45
CA THR A 361 3.31 8.08 -5.76
C THR A 361 2.44 8.41 -4.54
N ALA A 362 2.98 8.38 -3.30
CA ALA A 362 2.20 8.63 -2.08
C ALA A 362 2.90 9.51 -1.02
N PRO A 363 3.32 10.73 -1.38
CA PRO A 363 4.13 11.61 -0.53
C PRO A 363 3.41 12.17 0.72
N ASN A 364 2.07 12.20 0.76
CA ASN A 364 1.36 12.65 1.97
C ASN A 364 1.47 11.64 3.13
N ARG A 365 1.79 10.38 2.81
CA ARG A 365 1.78 9.26 3.76
C ARG A 365 3.05 8.43 3.76
N ARG A 366 4.06 8.73 2.93
CA ARG A 366 5.35 8.04 2.91
C ARG A 366 6.51 9.01 2.71
N TYR A 367 7.43 9.03 3.66
CA TYR A 367 8.63 9.86 3.65
C TYR A 367 9.65 9.48 2.55
N PRO A 368 9.81 8.18 2.18
CA PRO A 368 10.58 7.79 1.00
C PRO A 368 10.15 8.50 -0.30
N ASP A 369 8.85 8.75 -0.46
CA ASP A 369 8.29 9.45 -1.61
C ASP A 369 8.63 10.96 -1.54
N VAL A 370 8.65 11.57 -0.35
CA VAL A 370 9.12 12.95 -0.14
C VAL A 370 10.62 13.09 -0.47
N ILE A 371 11.45 12.14 -0.03
CA ILE A 371 12.87 12.07 -0.41
C ILE A 371 13.00 11.97 -1.94
N THR A 372 12.21 11.10 -2.56
CA THR A 372 12.20 10.92 -4.01
C THR A 372 11.79 12.21 -4.74
N GLN A 373 10.82 12.97 -4.23
CA GLN A 373 10.46 14.27 -4.80
C GLN A 373 11.61 15.27 -4.73
N ARG A 374 12.35 15.33 -3.62
CA ARG A 374 13.52 16.21 -3.49
C ARG A 374 14.62 15.85 -4.49
N LEU A 375 14.86 14.55 -4.69
CA LEU A 375 15.78 14.05 -5.73
C LEU A 375 15.29 14.47 -7.13
N LEU A 376 14.01 14.26 -7.44
CA LEU A 376 13.42 14.63 -8.74
C LEU A 376 13.51 16.13 -9.01
N LYS A 377 13.13 16.98 -8.05
CA LYS A 377 13.12 18.43 -8.21
C LYS A 377 14.53 18.99 -8.39
N SER A 378 15.52 18.45 -7.67
CA SER A 378 16.92 18.81 -7.91
C SER A 378 17.40 18.37 -9.29
N ALA A 379 17.05 17.15 -9.73
CA ALA A 379 17.40 16.64 -11.06
C ALA A 379 16.75 17.45 -12.20
N LEU A 380 15.51 17.89 -12.01
CA LEU A 380 14.79 18.78 -12.94
C LEU A 380 15.47 20.14 -13.05
N ALA A 381 15.93 20.70 -11.93
CA ALA A 381 16.67 21.96 -11.89
C ALA A 381 18.12 21.85 -12.42
N GLY A 382 18.58 20.65 -12.81
CA GLY A 382 19.98 20.41 -13.21
C GLY A 382 20.98 20.55 -12.06
N GLY A 383 20.50 20.39 -10.82
CA GLY A 383 21.30 20.50 -9.60
C GLY A 383 22.10 19.23 -9.30
N ARG A 384 22.56 19.13 -8.05
CA ARG A 384 23.22 17.93 -7.50
C ARG A 384 22.26 17.20 -6.57
N PRO A 385 22.47 15.89 -6.32
CA PRO A 385 21.68 15.17 -5.31
C PRO A 385 21.67 15.95 -3.97
N PRO A 386 20.48 16.26 -3.42
CA PRO A 386 20.37 17.03 -2.17
C PRO A 386 20.94 16.31 -0.94
N TYR A 387 21.09 14.98 -1.03
CA TYR A 387 21.60 14.15 0.05
C TYR A 387 22.90 13.44 -0.35
N PRO A 388 23.89 13.35 0.55
CA PRO A 388 25.04 12.47 0.37
C PRO A 388 24.64 10.99 0.46
N LYS A 389 25.45 10.09 -0.13
CA LYS A 389 25.19 8.64 -0.17
C LYS A 389 24.95 8.04 1.22
N ASP A 390 25.79 8.41 2.19
CA ASP A 390 25.70 7.84 3.55
C ASP A 390 24.42 8.27 4.27
N GLU A 391 23.96 9.50 4.04
CA GLU A 391 22.69 9.97 4.59
C GLU A 391 21.51 9.26 3.93
N LEU A 392 21.52 9.07 2.60
CA LEU A 392 20.49 8.29 1.93
C LEU A 392 20.43 6.85 2.43
N ASN A 393 21.59 6.23 2.68
CA ASN A 393 21.63 4.86 3.22
C ASN A 393 21.03 4.79 4.63
N ALA A 394 21.36 5.76 5.49
CA ALA A 394 20.77 5.87 6.81
C ALA A 394 19.25 6.11 6.75
N LEU A 395 18.78 6.96 5.84
CA LEU A 395 17.35 7.21 5.61
C LEU A 395 16.65 5.95 5.09
N ALA A 396 17.25 5.21 4.17
CA ALA A 396 16.68 3.98 3.64
C ALA A 396 16.49 2.91 4.74
N LEU A 397 17.52 2.71 5.56
CA LEU A 397 17.43 1.82 6.71
C LEU A 397 16.33 2.28 7.67
N HIS A 398 16.31 3.56 8.04
CA HIS A 398 15.32 4.10 8.96
C HIS A 398 13.87 3.95 8.46
N CYS A 399 13.62 4.25 7.18
CA CYS A 399 12.31 4.07 6.58
C CYS A 399 11.87 2.59 6.56
N THR A 400 12.81 1.64 6.42
CA THR A 400 12.51 0.21 6.50
C THR A 400 12.12 -0.19 7.92
N GLU A 401 12.89 0.25 8.92
CA GLU A 401 12.63 -0.04 10.33
C GLU A 401 11.29 0.54 10.81
N GLN A 402 10.95 1.76 10.38
CA GLN A 402 9.73 2.42 10.78
C GLN A 402 8.48 1.92 10.04
N GLU A 403 8.60 1.48 8.79
CA GLU A 403 7.53 0.75 8.11
C GLU A 403 7.24 -0.58 8.84
N ASP A 404 8.28 -1.32 9.25
CA ASP A 404 8.13 -2.52 10.06
C ASP A 404 7.50 -2.24 11.44
N ALA A 405 7.82 -1.10 12.05
CA ALA A 405 7.20 -0.65 13.29
C ALA A 405 5.70 -0.34 13.10
N ALA A 406 5.35 0.40 12.04
CA ALA A 406 3.98 0.72 11.68
C ALA A 406 3.15 -0.56 11.44
N HIS A 407 3.66 -1.51 10.63
CA HIS A 407 2.99 -2.79 10.39
C HIS A 407 2.75 -3.59 11.69
N LYS A 408 3.67 -3.53 12.67
CA LYS A 408 3.48 -4.18 13.97
C LYS A 408 2.33 -3.53 14.75
N VAL A 409 2.25 -2.19 14.77
CA VAL A 409 1.15 -1.45 15.39
C VAL A 409 -0.18 -1.79 14.74
N GLU A 410 -0.28 -1.69 13.42
CA GLU A 410 -1.52 -1.98 12.68
C GLU A 410 -1.99 -3.41 12.92
N ARG A 411 -1.07 -4.38 12.85
CA ARG A 411 -1.37 -5.78 13.13
C ARG A 411 -1.82 -6.00 14.57
N GLN A 412 -1.18 -5.38 15.56
CA GLN A 412 -1.59 -5.47 16.96
C GLN A 412 -3.00 -4.89 17.14
N MET A 413 -3.28 -3.74 16.55
CA MET A 413 -4.58 -3.08 16.68
C MET A 413 -5.70 -3.85 15.98
N ARG A 414 -5.43 -4.44 14.81
CA ARG A 414 -6.37 -5.34 14.11
C ARG A 414 -6.73 -6.55 14.98
N LYS A 415 -5.73 -7.17 15.60
CA LYS A 415 -5.93 -8.29 16.54
C LYS A 415 -6.69 -7.87 17.80
N SER A 416 -6.42 -6.67 18.31
CA SER A 416 -7.12 -6.11 19.47
C SER A 416 -8.59 -5.85 19.16
N ALA A 417 -8.89 -5.30 17.99
CA ALA A 417 -10.26 -5.11 17.50
C ALA A 417 -10.98 -6.46 17.33
N ALA A 418 -10.31 -7.48 16.78
CA ALA A 418 -10.88 -8.81 16.66
C ALA A 418 -11.16 -9.47 18.01
N ALA A 419 -10.24 -9.37 18.96
CA ALA A 419 -10.42 -9.84 20.33
C ALA A 419 -11.59 -9.12 21.02
N MET A 420 -11.75 -7.81 20.79
CA MET A 420 -12.87 -7.04 21.32
C MET A 420 -14.21 -7.50 20.75
N LEU A 421 -14.32 -7.72 19.44
CA LEU A 421 -15.53 -8.23 18.80
C LEU A 421 -15.94 -9.61 19.34
N LEU A 422 -14.96 -10.46 19.63
CA LEU A 422 -15.18 -11.83 20.10
C LEU A 422 -15.37 -11.94 21.62
N ALA A 423 -15.14 -10.88 22.40
CA ALA A 423 -15.14 -10.93 23.87
C ALA A 423 -16.46 -11.41 24.49
N ASP A 424 -17.59 -11.07 23.86
CA ASP A 424 -18.93 -11.49 24.30
C ASP A 424 -19.37 -12.84 23.70
N ARG A 425 -18.51 -13.46 22.89
CA ARG A 425 -18.75 -14.75 22.23
C ARG A 425 -17.94 -15.90 22.84
N ILE A 426 -17.28 -15.68 23.97
CA ILE A 426 -16.55 -16.73 24.69
C ILE A 426 -17.50 -17.91 24.99
N GLY A 427 -17.04 -19.13 24.70
CA GLY A 427 -17.81 -20.36 24.82
C GLY A 427 -18.60 -20.76 23.56
N GLN A 428 -18.76 -19.86 22.58
CA GLN A 428 -19.37 -20.19 21.29
C GLN A 428 -18.44 -21.03 20.41
N ARG A 429 -19.04 -21.75 19.44
CA ARG A 429 -18.34 -22.61 18.48
C ARG A 429 -18.33 -22.01 17.08
N PHE A 430 -17.23 -22.21 16.37
CA PHE A 430 -16.98 -21.66 15.04
C PHE A 430 -16.40 -22.73 14.12
N GLU A 431 -16.79 -22.72 12.85
CA GLU A 431 -16.05 -23.44 11.83
C GLU A 431 -14.70 -22.75 11.59
N ALA A 432 -13.64 -23.54 11.48
CA ALA A 432 -12.29 -23.04 11.31
C ALA A 432 -11.44 -23.92 10.38
N ILE A 433 -10.31 -23.37 9.98
CA ILE A 433 -9.25 -24.03 9.24
C ILE A 433 -7.93 -23.85 10.00
N ILE A 434 -7.11 -24.90 10.09
CA ILE A 434 -5.75 -24.79 10.64
C ILE A 434 -4.88 -23.98 9.67
N THR A 435 -4.35 -22.83 10.10
CA THR A 435 -3.52 -21.94 9.28
C THR A 435 -2.03 -22.07 9.58
N GLY A 436 -1.66 -22.77 10.65
CA GLY A 436 -0.27 -23.06 10.97
C GLY A 436 -0.13 -24.09 12.08
N ALA A 437 0.86 -24.97 11.96
CA ALA A 437 1.23 -25.94 12.98
C ALA A 437 2.76 -25.97 13.11
N SER A 438 3.27 -25.85 14.33
CA SER A 438 4.71 -25.90 14.64
C SER A 438 4.92 -26.23 16.11
N ASP A 439 6.18 -26.43 16.52
CA ASP A 439 6.56 -26.61 17.94
C ASP A 439 6.14 -25.43 18.84
N LYS A 440 5.89 -24.24 18.25
CA LYS A 440 5.45 -23.05 18.99
C LYS A 440 3.93 -23.02 19.24
N GLY A 441 3.19 -23.92 18.59
CA GLY A 441 1.75 -24.06 18.71
C GLY A 441 1.06 -24.25 17.36
N THR A 442 -0.27 -24.33 17.45
CA THR A 442 -1.17 -24.45 16.30
C THR A 442 -2.06 -23.22 16.23
N TRP A 443 -2.32 -22.73 15.04
CA TRP A 443 -3.19 -21.58 14.77
C TRP A 443 -4.35 -21.99 13.89
N VAL A 444 -5.50 -21.39 14.18
CA VAL A 444 -6.75 -21.59 13.44
C VAL A 444 -7.29 -20.25 12.98
N ARG A 445 -7.87 -20.22 11.78
CA ARG A 445 -8.69 -19.12 11.29
C ARG A 445 -10.14 -19.57 11.28
N VAL A 446 -10.98 -18.91 12.08
CA VAL A 446 -12.43 -19.10 12.00
C VAL A 446 -12.96 -18.51 10.70
N LEU A 447 -14.03 -19.07 10.14
CA LEU A 447 -14.56 -18.65 8.84
C LEU A 447 -15.40 -17.37 8.91
N GLN A 448 -16.14 -17.17 10.02
CA GLN A 448 -17.06 -16.05 10.20
C GLN A 448 -17.11 -15.62 11.69
N PRO A 449 -16.60 -14.42 12.03
CA PRO A 449 -15.76 -13.54 11.20
C PRO A 449 -14.38 -14.17 10.89
N PRO A 450 -13.64 -13.74 9.85
CA PRO A 450 -12.36 -14.34 9.44
C PRO A 450 -11.19 -13.97 10.38
N VAL A 451 -11.18 -14.54 11.58
CA VAL A 451 -10.24 -14.21 12.67
C VAL A 451 -9.28 -15.36 12.95
N GLU A 452 -7.99 -15.05 13.06
CA GLU A 452 -6.95 -16.00 13.48
C GLU A 452 -6.75 -15.99 15.00
N GLY A 453 -6.64 -17.17 15.60
CA GLY A 453 -6.29 -17.37 17.00
C GLY A 453 -5.47 -18.63 17.23
N LYS A 454 -4.97 -18.80 18.46
CA LYS A 454 -4.17 -19.98 18.84
C LYS A 454 -5.09 -21.12 19.27
N LEU A 455 -4.82 -22.33 18.82
CA LEU A 455 -5.45 -23.55 19.31
C LEU A 455 -4.68 -24.03 20.55
N ILE A 456 -5.22 -23.83 21.74
CA ILE A 456 -4.54 -24.13 23.01
C ILE A 456 -4.78 -25.57 23.50
N THR A 457 -5.83 -26.22 23.01
CA THR A 457 -6.14 -27.63 23.32
C THR A 457 -6.63 -28.33 22.06
N GLY A 458 -5.97 -29.43 21.69
CA GLY A 458 -6.25 -30.23 20.50
C GLY A 458 -5.54 -31.58 20.52
N ARG A 459 -5.78 -32.41 19.49
CA ARG A 459 -5.04 -33.66 19.26
C ARG A 459 -3.68 -33.37 18.63
N ASP A 460 -2.71 -34.27 18.79
CA ASP A 460 -1.34 -34.12 18.26
C ASP A 460 -1.22 -34.24 16.73
N SER A 461 -2.33 -34.39 16.00
CA SER A 461 -2.34 -34.77 14.58
C SER A 461 -3.10 -33.80 13.67
N TRP A 462 -3.05 -32.49 13.94
CA TRP A 462 -3.65 -31.49 13.06
C TRP A 462 -2.63 -30.98 12.05
N ASP A 463 -3.00 -30.97 10.78
CA ASP A 463 -2.18 -30.42 9.69
C ASP A 463 -2.79 -29.13 9.12
N VAL A 464 -1.95 -28.31 8.48
CA VAL A 464 -2.38 -27.07 7.82
C VAL A 464 -3.43 -27.40 6.75
N GLY A 465 -4.54 -26.68 6.80
CA GLY A 465 -5.68 -26.89 5.91
C GLY A 465 -6.79 -27.79 6.48
N ASP A 466 -6.56 -28.49 7.59
CA ASP A 466 -7.63 -29.28 8.24
C ASP A 466 -8.79 -28.39 8.66
N ARG A 467 -10.02 -28.85 8.39
CA ARG A 467 -11.25 -28.20 8.83
C ARG A 467 -11.69 -28.79 10.16
N LEU A 468 -12.06 -27.92 11.09
CA LEU A 468 -12.53 -28.32 12.41
C LEU A 468 -13.55 -27.33 12.95
N THR A 469 -14.27 -27.74 13.99
CA THR A 469 -15.06 -26.83 14.80
C THR A 469 -14.25 -26.50 16.05
N VAL A 470 -14.09 -25.22 16.35
CA VAL A 470 -13.39 -24.77 17.56
C VAL A 470 -14.32 -23.99 18.47
N ARG A 471 -14.12 -24.10 19.78
CA ARG A 471 -14.76 -23.27 20.79
C ARG A 471 -13.84 -22.13 21.19
N LEU A 472 -14.34 -20.90 21.22
CA LEU A 472 -13.60 -19.75 21.78
C LEU A 472 -13.47 -19.90 23.30
N VAL A 473 -12.25 -19.86 23.82
CA VAL A 473 -11.97 -20.10 25.25
C VAL A 473 -11.64 -18.80 25.98
N ASP A 474 -10.79 -17.97 25.40
CA ASP A 474 -10.35 -16.73 26.02
C ASP A 474 -9.98 -15.67 24.97
N VAL A 475 -10.05 -14.40 25.38
CA VAL A 475 -9.54 -13.27 24.60
C VAL A 475 -8.81 -12.28 25.51
N ASN A 476 -7.73 -11.70 24.99
CA ASN A 476 -7.05 -10.56 25.59
C ASN A 476 -7.03 -9.40 24.60
N VAL A 477 -7.86 -8.39 24.83
CA VAL A 477 -7.99 -7.23 23.93
C VAL A 477 -6.71 -6.41 23.87
N GLU A 478 -6.04 -6.17 24.99
CA GLU A 478 -4.83 -5.33 25.03
C GLU A 478 -3.65 -5.94 24.26
N ARG A 479 -3.53 -7.28 24.29
CA ARG A 479 -2.49 -8.02 23.58
C ARG A 479 -2.93 -8.55 22.22
N GLY A 480 -4.22 -8.42 21.88
CA GLY A 480 -4.81 -9.02 20.69
C GLY A 480 -4.67 -10.56 20.65
N PHE A 481 -4.81 -11.23 21.80
CA PHE A 481 -4.77 -12.70 21.87
C PHE A 481 -6.19 -13.27 21.84
N ILE A 482 -6.33 -14.39 21.13
CA ILE A 482 -7.60 -15.10 20.92
C ILE A 482 -7.25 -16.59 20.97
N ASP A 483 -7.82 -17.29 21.94
CA ASP A 483 -7.52 -18.69 22.22
C ASP A 483 -8.74 -19.58 21.96
N PHE A 484 -8.51 -20.66 21.22
CA PHE A 484 -9.50 -21.63 20.80
C PHE A 484 -9.19 -23.03 21.35
N ALA A 485 -10.23 -23.85 21.49
CA ALA A 485 -10.15 -25.27 21.83
C ALA A 485 -10.89 -26.11 20.78
N ALA A 486 -10.32 -27.26 20.41
CA ALA A 486 -10.99 -28.23 19.53
C ALA A 486 -12.17 -28.94 20.21
#